data_AF-A0A927SXD6-F1
#
_entry.id   AF-A0A927SXD6-F1
#
_cell.length_a   1.000
_cell.length_b   1.000
_cell.length_c   1.000
_cell.angle_alpha   90.00
_cell.angle_beta   90.00
_cell.angle_gamma   90.00
#
_symmetry.space_group_name_H-M   'P 1'
#
loop_
_entity.id
_entity.type
_entity.pdbx_description
1 polymer ?
#
loop_
_entity_poly.entity_id
_entity_poly.type
_entity_poly.pdbx_seq_one_letter_code
_entity_poly.pdbx_strand_id
1 'polypeptide(L)'
;MKQIYPNYYDDFTCIADKCKHNCCIGWEIDIDDDTMDIYDSIGGEFGKKLHQGIDRKNQCFKLCENDRCAFLNEKGLCDIILNLGEGALCDICNDHPRFRNFYSDQTEVGLGMCCEEAGRIILTSDILPLIEEEDDEECGIPSDDETELLNAKAEMLALLCDKSISYAECEKMLLNMCEGNLHKLSPKELADILRGLERLDNEWDKSIDILKGANEFSYLADEYSKRLASYFIFRHMNDIDSVGRVISFCVTAVRIIGTICKQGNVSGSLCDIIEVARAFSAEIEYSDENINILLDI
;
A
#
# COMPACT_ATOMS: atom_id res chain seq x y z
N MET A 1 8.47 20.73 11.78
CA MET A 1 7.59 19.53 11.68
C MET A 1 8.49 18.31 11.85
N LYS A 2 7.97 17.12 12.16
CA LYS A 2 8.78 15.89 12.13
C LYS A 2 8.38 15.00 10.97
N GLN A 3 9.32 14.32 10.35
CA GLN A 3 9.04 13.18 9.49
C GLN A 3 9.30 11.88 10.25
N ILE A 4 8.33 10.98 10.20
CA ILE A 4 8.39 9.68 10.86
C ILE A 4 8.31 8.60 9.78
N TYR A 5 9.30 7.72 9.69
CA TYR A 5 9.32 6.70 8.64
C TYR A 5 9.99 5.40 9.08
N PRO A 6 9.62 4.24 8.50
CA PRO A 6 10.32 3.00 8.76
C PRO A 6 11.80 3.11 8.33
N ASN A 7 12.72 2.51 9.06
CA ASN A 7 14.15 2.62 8.77
C ASN A 7 14.59 2.14 7.37
N TYR A 8 13.74 1.36 6.71
CA TYR A 8 13.93 0.83 5.37
C TYR A 8 13.33 1.73 4.28
N TYR A 9 12.74 2.87 4.64
CA TYR A 9 12.05 3.76 3.70
C TYR A 9 12.97 4.20 2.55
N ASP A 10 14.19 4.62 2.88
CA ASP A 10 15.19 5.07 1.91
C ASP A 10 15.85 3.95 1.11
N ASP A 11 15.62 2.67 1.47
CA ASP A 11 16.13 1.54 0.71
C ASP A 11 15.34 1.31 -0.59
N PHE A 12 14.18 1.98 -0.74
CA PHE A 12 13.36 1.83 -1.94
C PHE A 12 13.98 2.54 -3.14
N THR A 13 14.19 1.76 -4.20
CA THR A 13 14.50 2.26 -5.53
C THR A 13 13.74 1.41 -6.55
N CYS A 14 13.13 2.05 -7.55
CA CYS A 14 12.43 1.34 -8.61
C CYS A 14 13.38 0.36 -9.33
N ILE A 15 12.97 -0.90 -9.43
CA ILE A 15 13.77 -1.95 -10.10
C ILE A 15 13.53 -2.01 -11.62
N ALA A 16 12.75 -1.07 -12.15
CA ALA A 16 12.52 -0.83 -13.57
C ALA A 16 12.22 -2.12 -14.37
N ASP A 17 13.10 -2.49 -15.30
CA ASP A 17 12.94 -3.62 -16.22
C ASP A 17 12.91 -4.99 -15.54
N LYS A 18 13.29 -5.06 -14.26
CA LYS A 18 13.20 -6.30 -13.45
C LYS A 18 11.82 -6.49 -12.83
N CYS A 19 10.98 -5.46 -12.82
CA CYS A 19 9.65 -5.53 -12.22
C CYS A 19 8.74 -6.43 -13.05
N LYS A 20 8.05 -7.38 -12.42
CA LYS A 20 7.04 -8.22 -13.08
C LYS A 20 5.72 -7.48 -13.30
N HIS A 21 5.50 -6.45 -12.48
CA HIS A 21 4.30 -5.62 -12.47
C HIS A 21 4.60 -4.23 -13.02
N ASN A 22 3.58 -3.50 -13.43
CA ASN A 22 3.74 -2.14 -13.94
C ASN A 22 2.74 -1.23 -13.26
N CYS A 23 3.25 -0.21 -12.55
CA CYS A 23 2.43 0.83 -11.95
C CYS A 23 1.77 1.73 -13.01
N CYS A 24 2.11 1.60 -14.29
CA CYS A 24 1.58 2.40 -15.40
C CYS A 24 0.47 1.69 -16.20
N ILE A 25 -0.30 0.79 -15.56
CA ILE A 25 -1.40 0.03 -16.19
C ILE A 25 -2.61 0.03 -15.26
N GLY A 26 -3.81 0.24 -15.83
CA GLY A 26 -5.09 -0.03 -15.17
C GLY A 26 -5.69 1.14 -14.38
N TRP A 27 -5.04 2.30 -14.35
CA TRP A 27 -5.56 3.49 -13.69
C TRP A 27 -5.06 4.76 -14.37
N GLU A 28 -5.83 5.83 -14.25
CA GLU A 28 -5.49 7.15 -14.77
C GLU A 28 -4.54 7.87 -13.80
N ILE A 29 -3.52 8.53 -14.34
CA ILE A 29 -2.51 9.25 -13.57
C ILE A 29 -2.63 10.73 -13.92
N ASP A 30 -3.04 11.52 -12.94
CA ASP A 30 -3.09 12.97 -13.02
C ASP A 30 -1.67 13.56 -12.98
N ILE A 31 -1.54 14.74 -13.57
CA ILE A 31 -0.30 15.48 -13.71
C ILE A 31 -0.50 16.82 -13.01
N ASP A 32 0.34 17.11 -12.02
CA ASP A 32 0.36 18.39 -11.33
C ASP A 32 0.70 19.55 -12.30
N ASP A 33 0.25 20.75 -11.94
CA ASP A 33 0.38 21.95 -12.78
C ASP A 33 1.86 22.27 -13.11
N ASP A 34 2.76 22.12 -12.14
CA ASP A 34 4.19 22.40 -12.31
C ASP A 34 4.83 21.43 -13.32
N THR A 35 4.49 20.15 -13.24
CA THR A 35 4.96 19.13 -14.17
C THR A 35 4.33 19.30 -15.56
N MET A 36 3.07 19.73 -15.65
CA MET A 36 2.44 20.09 -16.92
C MET A 36 3.20 21.21 -17.64
N ASP A 37 3.59 22.26 -16.92
CA ASP A 37 4.38 23.37 -17.46
C ASP A 37 5.76 22.90 -17.95
N ILE A 38 6.41 22.00 -17.21
CA ILE A 38 7.65 21.35 -17.63
C ILE A 38 7.43 20.62 -18.96
N TYR A 39 6.43 19.75 -19.05
CA TYR A 39 6.15 18.96 -20.25
C TYR A 39 5.80 19.81 -21.48
N ASP A 40 5.06 20.91 -21.29
CA ASP A 40 4.71 21.84 -22.37
C ASP A 40 5.94 22.63 -22.88
N SER A 41 6.95 22.83 -22.03
CA SER A 41 8.22 23.46 -22.43
C SER A 41 9.14 22.54 -23.26
N ILE A 42 8.93 21.22 -23.19
CA ILE A 42 9.80 20.25 -23.88
C ILE A 42 9.54 20.28 -25.40
N GLY A 43 10.57 20.67 -26.14
CA GLY A 43 10.59 20.62 -27.61
C GLY A 43 11.05 19.28 -28.19
N GLY A 44 11.21 19.25 -29.52
CA GLY A 44 11.79 18.09 -30.23
C GLY A 44 10.82 16.91 -30.41
N GLU A 45 11.38 15.73 -30.65
CA GLU A 45 10.58 14.52 -30.88
C GLU A 45 9.86 14.05 -29.62
N PHE A 46 10.53 14.07 -28.47
CA PHE A 46 9.93 13.68 -27.21
C PHE A 46 8.84 14.67 -26.76
N GLY A 47 9.05 15.97 -26.97
CA GLY A 47 8.01 16.98 -26.80
C GLY A 47 6.73 16.65 -27.57
N LYS A 48 6.83 16.27 -28.84
CA LYS A 48 5.65 15.84 -29.62
C LYS A 48 4.96 14.62 -29.02
N LYS A 49 5.73 13.66 -28.48
CA LYS A 49 5.18 12.49 -27.79
C LYS A 49 4.43 12.89 -26.53
N LEU A 50 4.99 13.78 -25.70
CA LEU A 50 4.32 14.35 -24.53
C LEU A 50 2.98 14.99 -24.92
N HIS A 51 3.00 15.84 -25.96
CA HIS A 51 1.79 16.51 -26.44
C HIS A 51 0.70 15.55 -26.91
N GLN A 52 1.08 14.42 -27.51
CA GLN A 52 0.14 13.40 -27.97
C GLN A 52 -0.37 12.51 -26.84
N GLY A 53 0.50 12.16 -25.90
CA GLY A 53 0.23 11.23 -24.80
C GLY A 53 -0.46 11.84 -23.58
N ILE A 54 -0.62 13.17 -23.52
CA ILE A 54 -1.30 13.86 -22.42
C ILE A 54 -2.70 14.31 -22.86
N ASP A 55 -3.71 14.09 -22.02
CA ASP A 55 -5.01 14.73 -22.13
C ASP A 55 -5.00 16.03 -21.30
N ARG A 56 -4.79 17.15 -21.97
CA ARG A 56 -4.74 18.48 -21.33
C ARG A 56 -6.06 18.94 -20.75
N LYS A 57 -7.18 18.36 -21.18
CA LYS A 57 -8.49 18.76 -20.65
C LYS A 57 -8.68 18.21 -19.23
N ASN A 58 -8.24 16.98 -19.03
CA ASN A 58 -8.33 16.29 -17.74
C ASN A 58 -7.02 16.34 -16.94
N GLN A 59 -5.94 16.90 -17.53
CA GLN A 59 -4.59 16.96 -16.96
C GLN A 59 -4.05 15.59 -16.53
N CYS A 60 -4.24 14.58 -17.38
CA CYS A 60 -3.80 13.22 -17.11
C CYS A 60 -3.00 12.61 -18.27
N PHE A 61 -2.26 11.54 -18.00
CA PHE A 61 -1.69 10.70 -19.04
C PHE A 61 -2.78 9.87 -19.72
N LYS A 62 -2.83 9.89 -21.05
CA LYS A 62 -3.75 9.05 -21.81
C LYS A 62 -3.45 7.58 -21.61
N LEU A 63 -4.51 6.81 -21.46
CA LEU A 63 -4.47 5.36 -21.51
C LEU A 63 -4.65 4.87 -22.95
N CYS A 64 -3.75 3.99 -23.37
CA CYS A 64 -3.73 3.33 -24.66
C CYS A 64 -4.38 1.94 -24.56
N GLU A 65 -4.18 1.08 -25.57
CA GLU A 65 -4.72 -0.29 -25.54
C GLU A 65 -4.32 -1.03 -24.25
N ASN A 66 -5.29 -1.75 -23.67
CA ASN A 66 -5.16 -2.48 -22.40
C ASN A 66 -4.81 -1.57 -21.21
N ASP A 67 -5.36 -0.36 -21.18
CA ASP A 67 -5.24 0.61 -20.08
C ASP A 67 -3.80 0.96 -19.71
N ARG A 68 -2.90 0.92 -20.70
CA ARG A 68 -1.48 1.24 -20.53
C ARG A 68 -1.25 2.74 -20.66
N CYS A 69 -0.49 3.34 -19.76
CA CYS A 69 -0.02 4.72 -19.90
C CYS A 69 0.69 4.93 -21.25
N ALA A 70 0.42 6.05 -21.93
CA ALA A 70 1.04 6.41 -23.21
C ALA A 70 2.58 6.47 -23.20
N PHE A 71 3.19 6.55 -22.02
CA PHE A 71 4.64 6.60 -21.82
C PHE A 71 5.24 5.26 -21.38
N LEU A 72 4.43 4.21 -21.20
CA LEU A 72 4.92 2.86 -20.93
C LEU A 72 5.28 2.14 -22.23
N ASN A 73 6.57 2.04 -22.54
CA ASN A 73 7.02 1.44 -23.79
C ASN A 73 6.87 -0.09 -23.83
N GLU A 74 7.15 -0.68 -25.00
CA GLU A 74 7.02 -2.13 -25.24
C GLU A 74 7.97 -2.97 -24.37
N LYS A 75 9.01 -2.38 -23.79
CA LYS A 75 9.93 -3.04 -22.85
C LYS A 75 9.45 -2.94 -21.40
N GLY A 76 8.29 -2.34 -21.14
CA GLY A 76 7.78 -2.11 -19.79
C GLY A 76 8.51 -0.99 -19.05
N LEU A 77 9.13 -0.05 -19.77
CA LEU A 77 9.86 1.07 -19.17
C LEU A 77 9.16 2.41 -19.43
N CYS A 78 9.26 3.33 -18.47
CA CYS A 78 8.71 4.67 -18.59
C CYS A 78 9.61 5.55 -19.46
N ASP A 79 9.08 6.01 -20.60
CA ASP A 79 9.84 6.86 -21.52
C ASP A 79 10.14 8.25 -20.95
N ILE A 80 9.35 8.76 -19.98
CA ILE A 80 9.66 10.03 -19.30
C ILE A 80 10.98 9.90 -18.54
N ILE A 81 11.11 8.84 -17.72
CA ILE A 81 12.37 8.56 -17.00
C ILE A 81 13.53 8.39 -17.98
N LEU A 82 13.32 7.64 -19.07
CA LEU A 82 14.39 7.38 -20.05
C LEU A 82 14.87 8.63 -20.79
N ASN A 83 14.00 9.62 -21.02
CA ASN A 83 14.34 10.82 -21.79
C ASN A 83 14.68 12.04 -20.93
N LEU A 84 14.03 12.19 -19.78
CA LEU A 84 14.09 13.39 -18.93
C LEU A 84 14.65 13.11 -17.53
N GLY A 85 14.74 11.84 -17.11
CA GLY A 85 15.14 11.43 -15.77
C GLY A 85 13.97 11.38 -14.78
N GLU A 86 14.23 10.84 -13.59
CA GLU A 86 13.22 10.66 -12.52
C GLU A 86 12.71 11.98 -11.96
N GLY A 87 13.54 13.03 -11.95
CA GLY A 87 13.14 14.37 -11.48
C GLY A 87 12.16 15.11 -12.41
N ALA A 88 11.73 14.49 -13.50
CA ALA A 88 10.70 15.00 -14.39
C ALA A 88 9.36 14.26 -14.25
N LEU A 89 9.23 13.36 -13.27
CA LEU A 89 7.97 12.68 -12.97
C LEU A 89 6.99 13.65 -12.29
N CYS A 90 5.69 13.48 -12.58
CA CYS A 90 4.66 14.16 -11.80
C CYS A 90 4.58 13.60 -10.38
N ASP A 91 3.93 14.34 -9.48
CA ASP A 91 3.83 14.00 -8.06
C ASP A 91 3.36 12.56 -7.84
N ILE A 92 2.29 12.14 -8.54
CA ILE A 92 1.74 10.79 -8.41
C ILE A 92 2.78 9.72 -8.81
N CYS A 93 3.50 9.91 -9.91
CA CYS A 93 4.52 8.96 -10.35
C CYS A 93 5.75 8.96 -9.45
N ASN A 94 6.13 10.11 -8.91
CA ASN A 94 7.30 10.26 -8.06
C ASN A 94 7.06 9.70 -6.65
N ASP A 95 5.86 9.94 -6.10
CA ASP A 95 5.51 9.42 -4.78
C ASP A 95 5.24 7.92 -4.85
N HIS A 96 4.64 7.36 -5.90
CA HIS A 96 4.35 5.92 -5.94
C HIS A 96 5.59 5.03 -5.69
N PRO A 97 5.53 4.04 -4.75
CA PRO A 97 4.37 3.54 -4.02
C PRO A 97 4.22 4.14 -2.61
N ARG A 98 4.82 5.29 -2.31
CA ARG A 98 4.80 5.94 -1.00
C ARG A 98 3.40 6.41 -0.61
N PHE A 99 3.14 6.42 0.68
CA PHE A 99 1.96 7.04 1.29
C PHE A 99 2.39 8.01 2.39
N ARG A 100 1.50 8.94 2.74
CA ARG A 100 1.71 9.96 3.77
C ARG A 100 0.50 10.05 4.68
N ASN A 101 0.71 10.05 5.99
CA ASN A 101 -0.31 10.43 6.98
C ASN A 101 0.13 11.76 7.60
N PHE A 102 -0.74 12.77 7.51
CA PHE A 102 -0.45 14.12 7.99
C PHE A 102 -1.08 14.33 9.37
N TYR A 103 -0.28 14.80 10.31
CA TYR A 103 -0.68 15.19 11.66
C TYR A 103 -0.26 16.64 11.93
N SER A 104 -0.66 17.19 13.07
CA SER A 104 -0.45 18.60 13.38
C SER A 104 1.03 18.97 13.50
N ASP A 105 1.86 18.11 14.11
CA ASP A 105 3.29 18.37 14.32
C ASP A 105 4.24 17.36 13.63
N GLN A 106 3.68 16.33 12.98
CA GLN A 106 4.44 15.30 12.29
C GLN A 106 3.76 14.81 11.00
N THR A 107 4.55 14.31 10.07
CA THR A 107 4.09 13.54 8.90
C THR A 107 4.70 12.16 8.97
N GLU A 108 3.87 11.12 8.94
CA GLU A 108 4.36 9.76 8.74
C GLU A 108 4.45 9.46 7.25
N VAL A 109 5.57 8.90 6.81
CA VAL A 109 5.75 8.46 5.42
C VAL A 109 6.15 6.99 5.38
N GLY A 110 5.60 6.26 4.41
CA GLY A 110 5.84 4.82 4.27
C GLY A 110 5.77 4.35 2.83
N LEU A 111 6.04 3.07 2.60
CA LEU A 111 5.95 2.41 1.30
C LEU A 111 4.73 1.51 1.26
N GLY A 112 3.95 1.55 0.17
CA GLY A 112 2.81 0.67 -0.04
C GLY A 112 3.19 -0.65 -0.74
N MET A 113 2.52 -1.74 -0.35
CA MET A 113 2.87 -3.08 -0.83
C MET A 113 2.44 -3.38 -2.28
N CYS A 114 1.66 -2.52 -2.93
CA CYS A 114 1.22 -2.72 -4.32
C CYS A 114 2.39 -2.77 -5.33
N CYS A 115 3.56 -2.27 -4.95
CA CYS A 115 4.83 -2.47 -5.64
C CYS A 115 5.55 -3.70 -5.08
N GLU A 116 5.94 -4.65 -5.95
CA GLU A 116 6.63 -5.87 -5.51
C GLU A 116 7.98 -5.61 -4.82
N GLU A 117 8.69 -4.54 -5.19
CA GLU A 117 9.94 -4.19 -4.53
C GLU A 117 9.71 -3.60 -3.14
N ALA A 118 8.69 -2.74 -2.99
CA ALA A 118 8.28 -2.27 -1.66
C ALA A 118 7.83 -3.44 -0.78
N GLY A 119 7.01 -4.36 -1.31
CA GLY A 119 6.62 -5.60 -0.63
C GLY A 119 7.82 -6.44 -0.20
N ARG A 120 8.84 -6.58 -1.08
CA ARG A 120 10.09 -7.27 -0.74
C ARG A 120 10.83 -6.57 0.42
N ILE A 121 10.99 -5.25 0.36
CA ILE A 121 11.67 -4.47 1.41
C ILE A 121 10.94 -4.64 2.74
N ILE A 122 9.62 -4.41 2.77
CA ILE A 122 8.79 -4.53 3.98
C ILE A 122 8.87 -5.95 4.57
N LEU A 123 8.80 -6.98 3.73
CA LEU A 123 8.78 -8.38 4.19
C LEU A 123 10.17 -8.93 4.57
N THR A 124 11.26 -8.26 4.20
CA THR A 124 12.64 -8.70 4.50
C THR A 124 13.38 -7.83 5.53
N SER A 125 12.83 -6.67 5.87
CA SER A 125 13.42 -5.77 6.88
C SER A 125 13.06 -6.19 8.30
N ASP A 126 13.61 -5.48 9.30
CA ASP A 126 13.14 -5.60 10.68
C ASP A 126 11.68 -5.14 10.81
N ILE A 127 11.00 -5.59 11.87
CA ILE A 127 9.60 -5.23 12.12
C ILE A 127 9.53 -3.75 12.48
N LEU A 128 9.23 -2.93 11.46
CA LEU A 128 8.87 -1.51 11.51
C LEU A 128 9.58 -0.65 12.58
N PRO A 129 10.93 -0.64 12.67
CA PRO A 129 11.61 0.35 13.50
C PRO A 129 11.44 1.73 12.84
N LEU A 130 10.89 2.68 13.59
CA LEU A 130 10.64 4.04 13.11
C LEU A 130 11.86 4.95 13.36
N ILE A 131 12.15 5.80 12.39
CA ILE A 131 13.10 6.90 12.46
C ILE A 131 12.30 8.19 12.56
N GLU A 132 12.76 9.11 13.41
CA GLU A 132 12.25 10.48 13.49
C GLU A 132 13.30 11.44 12.95
N GLU A 133 12.92 12.31 12.02
CA GLU A 133 13.75 13.36 11.46
C GLU A 133 13.07 14.71 11.64
N GLU A 134 13.81 15.71 12.13
CA GLU A 134 13.30 17.08 12.26
C GLU A 134 13.34 17.80 10.91
N ASP A 135 12.24 18.47 10.60
CA ASP A 135 12.09 19.32 9.42
C ASP A 135 11.90 20.78 9.86
N ASP A 136 12.42 21.72 9.07
CA ASP A 136 12.45 23.16 9.36
C ASP A 136 11.06 23.83 9.25
N GLU A 137 10.03 23.07 8.89
CA GLU A 137 8.65 23.54 8.77
C GLU A 137 7.99 23.91 10.13
N GLU A 138 7.05 24.85 10.13
CA GLU A 138 6.31 25.20 11.35
C GLU A 138 5.41 24.03 11.80
N CYS A 139 5.47 23.69 13.10
CA CYS A 139 4.57 22.69 13.69
C CYS A 139 3.23 23.33 14.08
N GLY A 140 2.14 22.62 13.82
CA GLY A 140 0.86 22.81 14.49
C GLY A 140 0.89 22.31 15.93
N ILE A 141 -0.24 22.45 16.62
CA ILE A 141 -0.44 21.95 17.98
C ILE A 141 -1.37 20.74 17.89
N PRO A 142 -0.89 19.52 18.23
CA PRO A 142 -1.74 18.33 18.26
C PRO A 142 -2.95 18.50 19.16
N SER A 143 -4.09 17.97 18.74
CA SER A 143 -5.26 17.83 19.60
C SER A 143 -5.07 16.69 20.61
N ASP A 144 -5.94 16.61 21.61
CA ASP A 144 -5.98 15.48 22.54
C ASP A 144 -6.27 14.17 21.78
N ASP A 145 -7.22 14.20 20.84
CA ASP A 145 -7.59 13.06 19.99
C ASP A 145 -6.41 12.57 19.12
N GLU A 146 -5.66 13.50 18.51
CA GLU A 146 -4.48 13.18 17.72
C GLU A 146 -3.38 12.54 18.59
N THR A 147 -3.20 13.08 19.80
CA THR A 147 -2.25 12.54 20.78
C THR A 147 -2.66 11.13 21.23
N GLU A 148 -3.95 10.90 21.49
CA GLU A 148 -4.49 9.59 21.87
C GLU A 148 -4.31 8.57 20.74
N LEU A 149 -4.61 8.96 19.50
CA LEU A 149 -4.41 8.13 18.31
C LEU A 149 -2.95 7.69 18.16
N LEU A 150 -2.00 8.63 18.22
CA LEU A 150 -0.57 8.35 18.05
C LEU A 150 -0.04 7.46 19.19
N ASN A 151 -0.52 7.65 20.42
CA ASN A 151 -0.16 6.79 21.55
C ASN A 151 -0.70 5.36 21.35
N ALA A 152 -1.98 5.21 20.98
CA ALA A 152 -2.58 3.90 20.73
C ALA A 152 -1.84 3.15 19.60
N LYS A 153 -1.49 3.88 18.53
CA LYS A 153 -0.69 3.36 17.42
C LYS A 153 0.69 2.89 17.89
N ALA A 154 1.41 3.72 18.64
CA ALA A 154 2.73 3.39 19.17
C ALA A 154 2.70 2.15 20.08
N GLU A 155 1.69 2.01 20.94
CA GLU A 155 1.51 0.83 21.80
C GLU A 155 1.31 -0.46 20.99
N MET A 156 0.48 -0.41 19.94
CA MET A 156 0.24 -1.56 19.07
C MET A 156 1.46 -1.95 18.24
N LEU A 157 2.20 -0.96 17.73
CA LEU A 157 3.45 -1.22 17.02
C LEU A 157 4.51 -1.81 17.97
N ALA A 158 4.62 -1.32 19.21
CA ALA A 158 5.51 -1.87 20.21
C ALA A 158 5.17 -3.34 20.55
N LEU A 159 3.88 -3.65 20.70
CA LEU A 159 3.40 -5.03 20.88
C LEU A 159 3.82 -5.95 19.73
N LEU A 160 3.69 -5.49 18.47
CA LEU A 160 4.06 -6.28 17.30
C LEU A 160 5.57 -6.46 17.16
N CYS A 161 6.36 -5.45 17.58
CA CYS A 161 7.82 -5.50 17.58
C CYS A 161 8.42 -6.42 18.66
N ASP A 162 7.67 -6.75 19.72
CA ASP A 162 8.16 -7.59 20.81
C ASP A 162 8.40 -9.05 20.34
N LYS A 163 9.67 -9.42 20.16
CA LYS A 163 10.09 -10.75 19.70
C LYS A 163 9.78 -11.87 20.71
N SER A 164 9.40 -11.56 21.94
CA SER A 164 9.04 -12.54 22.97
C SER A 164 7.58 -12.99 22.92
N ILE A 165 6.73 -12.23 22.22
CA ILE A 165 5.30 -12.50 22.08
C ILE A 165 5.05 -13.05 20.68
N SER A 166 4.30 -14.13 20.52
CA SER A 166 3.94 -14.63 19.18
C SER A 166 2.89 -13.74 18.50
N TYR A 167 2.84 -13.73 17.17
CA TYR A 167 1.77 -13.04 16.42
C TYR A 167 0.38 -13.51 16.85
N ALA A 168 0.20 -14.81 17.14
CA ALA A 168 -1.07 -15.34 17.61
C ALA A 168 -1.50 -14.76 18.98
N GLU A 169 -0.54 -14.36 19.82
CA GLU A 169 -0.80 -13.65 21.08
C GLU A 169 -1.02 -12.15 20.83
N CYS A 170 -0.19 -11.52 19.98
CA CYS A 170 -0.40 -10.14 19.55
C CYS A 170 -1.81 -9.94 18.98
N GLU A 171 -2.26 -10.82 18.08
CA GLU A 171 -3.60 -10.78 17.49
C GLU A 171 -4.70 -10.80 18.56
N LYS A 172 -4.60 -11.67 19.57
CA LYS A 172 -5.57 -11.70 20.67
C LYS A 172 -5.58 -10.39 21.46
N MET A 173 -4.40 -9.83 21.73
CA MET A 173 -4.26 -8.57 22.46
C MET A 173 -4.81 -7.40 21.66
N LEU A 174 -4.52 -7.32 20.36
CA LEU A 174 -5.09 -6.34 19.45
C LEU A 174 -6.63 -6.43 19.42
N LEU A 175 -7.17 -7.64 19.29
CA LEU A 175 -8.63 -7.85 19.25
C LEU A 175 -9.36 -7.50 20.55
N ASN A 176 -8.67 -7.39 21.69
CA ASN A 176 -9.28 -6.88 22.92
C ASN A 176 -9.63 -5.38 22.86
N MET A 177 -9.01 -4.65 21.95
CA MET A 177 -9.20 -3.21 21.71
C MET A 177 -10.03 -2.95 20.44
N CYS A 178 -10.58 -4.00 19.83
CA CYS A 178 -11.28 -3.95 18.55
C CYS A 178 -12.79 -3.65 18.73
N GLU A 179 -13.32 -2.79 17.86
CA GLU A 179 -14.76 -2.46 17.81
C GLU A 179 -15.44 -2.91 16.50
N GLY A 180 -14.67 -3.25 15.46
CA GLY A 180 -15.19 -3.76 14.17
C GLY A 180 -15.58 -5.25 14.21
N ASN A 181 -16.31 -5.72 13.18
CA ASN A 181 -16.74 -7.11 13.07
C ASN A 181 -16.12 -7.87 11.90
N LEU A 182 -15.40 -7.20 11.00
CA LEU A 182 -14.73 -7.84 9.86
C LEU A 182 -13.93 -9.11 10.26
N HIS A 183 -13.17 -9.05 11.35
CA HIS A 183 -12.37 -10.19 11.85
C HIS A 183 -13.18 -11.39 12.36
N LYS A 184 -14.50 -11.26 12.53
CA LYS A 184 -15.40 -12.33 12.98
C LYS A 184 -15.94 -13.14 11.81
N LEU A 185 -15.82 -12.63 10.59
CA LEU A 185 -16.31 -13.30 9.39
C LEU A 185 -15.45 -14.52 9.04
N SER A 186 -16.10 -15.53 8.50
CA SER A 186 -15.44 -16.73 7.97
C SER A 186 -14.71 -16.43 6.64
N PRO A 187 -13.76 -17.27 6.21
CA PRO A 187 -13.09 -17.11 4.91
C PRO A 187 -14.09 -16.99 3.75
N LYS A 188 -15.18 -17.77 3.79
CA LYS A 188 -16.22 -17.75 2.75
C LYS A 188 -17.01 -16.43 2.72
N GLU A 189 -17.38 -15.89 3.88
CA GLU A 189 -18.08 -14.61 3.96
C GLU A 189 -17.20 -13.46 3.48
N LEU A 190 -15.92 -13.45 3.87
CA LEU A 190 -14.94 -12.49 3.37
C LEU A 190 -14.77 -12.60 1.85
N ALA A 191 -14.63 -13.80 1.31
CA ALA A 191 -14.51 -13.99 -0.13
C ALA A 191 -15.75 -13.51 -0.91
N ASP A 192 -16.95 -13.60 -0.33
CA ASP A 192 -18.17 -13.07 -0.94
C ASP A 192 -18.22 -11.53 -0.89
N ILE A 193 -17.71 -10.90 0.18
CA ILE A 193 -17.53 -9.44 0.26
C ILE A 193 -16.48 -8.95 -0.73
N LEU A 194 -15.28 -9.54 -0.71
CA LEU A 194 -14.16 -9.16 -1.59
C LEU A 194 -14.54 -9.24 -3.07
N ARG A 195 -15.42 -10.18 -3.45
CA ARG A 195 -15.90 -10.31 -4.84
C ARG A 195 -16.81 -9.15 -5.29
N GLY A 196 -17.41 -8.45 -4.33
CA GLY A 196 -18.28 -7.29 -4.57
C GLY A 196 -17.56 -5.95 -4.54
N LEU A 197 -16.29 -5.92 -4.16
CA LEU A 197 -15.46 -4.72 -4.13
C LEU A 197 -15.05 -4.29 -5.55
N GLU A 198 -14.62 -3.04 -5.68
CA GLU A 198 -13.97 -2.55 -6.90
C GLU A 198 -12.74 -3.40 -7.21
N ARG A 199 -12.46 -3.57 -8.51
CA ARG A 199 -11.47 -4.53 -9.00
C ARG A 199 -10.55 -3.89 -10.01
N LEU A 200 -9.26 -4.09 -9.82
CA LEU A 200 -8.23 -3.63 -10.74
C LEU A 200 -7.86 -4.74 -11.74
N ASP A 201 -7.57 -5.95 -11.26
CA ASP A 201 -7.19 -7.11 -12.06
C ASP A 201 -8.16 -8.29 -11.86
N ASN A 202 -8.62 -8.88 -12.96
CA ASN A 202 -9.47 -10.07 -12.93
C ASN A 202 -8.76 -11.31 -12.36
N GLU A 203 -7.42 -11.33 -12.37
CA GLU A 203 -6.65 -12.41 -11.77
C GLU A 203 -6.83 -12.49 -10.24
N TRP A 204 -7.27 -11.41 -9.59
CA TRP A 204 -7.61 -11.40 -8.17
C TRP A 204 -8.72 -12.40 -7.80
N ASP A 205 -9.61 -12.73 -8.73
CA ASP A 205 -10.66 -13.73 -8.52
C ASP A 205 -10.09 -15.11 -8.12
N LYS A 206 -8.88 -15.45 -8.60
CA LYS A 206 -8.21 -16.71 -8.23
C LYS A 206 -7.85 -16.73 -6.74
N SER A 207 -7.39 -15.61 -6.21
CA SER A 207 -7.08 -15.44 -4.79
C SER A 207 -8.36 -15.48 -3.94
N ILE A 208 -9.43 -14.84 -4.41
CA ILE A 208 -10.75 -14.88 -3.76
C ILE A 208 -11.30 -16.31 -3.74
N ASP A 209 -11.13 -17.08 -4.82
CA ASP A 209 -11.61 -18.46 -4.89
C ASP A 209 -10.83 -19.40 -3.98
N ILE A 210 -9.52 -19.18 -3.80
CA ILE A 210 -8.71 -19.87 -2.78
C ILE A 210 -9.28 -19.58 -1.38
N LEU A 211 -9.51 -18.31 -1.06
CA LEU A 211 -10.07 -17.91 0.23
C LEU A 211 -11.47 -18.51 0.45
N LYS A 212 -12.31 -18.54 -0.59
CA LYS A 212 -13.66 -19.13 -0.56
C LYS A 212 -13.65 -20.63 -0.30
N GLY A 213 -12.63 -21.34 -0.78
CA GLY A 213 -12.43 -22.78 -0.56
C GLY A 213 -11.89 -23.13 0.82
N ALA A 214 -11.39 -22.15 1.58
CA ALA A 214 -10.79 -22.37 2.88
C ALA A 214 -11.84 -22.64 3.97
N ASN A 215 -11.61 -23.69 4.77
CA ASN A 215 -12.45 -23.99 5.93
C ASN A 215 -12.11 -23.11 7.14
N GLU A 216 -10.84 -22.75 7.29
CA GLU A 216 -10.30 -21.94 8.38
C GLU A 216 -9.19 -21.03 7.86
N PHE A 217 -8.91 -19.95 8.60
CA PHE A 217 -7.80 -19.08 8.30
C PHE A 217 -6.46 -19.77 8.54
N SER A 218 -5.49 -19.47 7.69
CA SER A 218 -4.10 -19.90 7.87
C SER A 218 -3.19 -18.69 8.06
N TYR A 219 -2.07 -18.90 8.75
CA TYR A 219 -1.10 -17.84 9.06
C TYR A 219 0.23 -18.09 8.35
N LEU A 220 0.94 -17.00 8.06
CA LEU A 220 2.35 -17.06 7.67
C LEU A 220 3.23 -17.35 8.89
N ALA A 221 4.53 -17.52 8.66
CA ALA A 221 5.48 -17.52 9.77
C ALA A 221 5.36 -16.23 10.59
N ASP A 222 5.66 -16.33 11.88
CA ASP A 222 5.44 -15.28 12.88
C ASP A 222 5.96 -13.90 12.44
N GLU A 223 7.19 -13.89 11.92
CA GLU A 223 7.85 -12.67 11.42
C GLU A 223 7.08 -11.98 10.28
N TYR A 224 6.53 -12.73 9.33
CA TYR A 224 5.81 -12.15 8.20
C TYR A 224 4.44 -11.64 8.63
N SER A 225 3.76 -12.39 9.50
CA SER A 225 2.47 -11.96 10.05
C SER A 225 2.63 -10.65 10.86
N LYS A 226 3.70 -10.53 11.65
CA LYS A 226 4.01 -9.29 12.38
C LYS A 226 4.41 -8.13 11.48
N ARG A 227 5.21 -8.37 10.45
CA ARG A 227 5.58 -7.33 9.45
C ARG A 227 4.34 -6.80 8.75
N LEU A 228 3.46 -7.69 8.27
CA LEU A 228 2.19 -7.31 7.63
C LEU A 228 1.29 -6.53 8.59
N ALA A 229 1.10 -7.01 9.82
CA ALA A 229 0.27 -6.32 10.79
C ALA A 229 0.83 -4.93 11.14
N SER A 230 2.15 -4.82 11.34
CA SER A 230 2.79 -3.53 11.64
C SER A 230 2.62 -2.55 10.49
N TYR A 231 2.76 -3.03 9.24
CA TYR A 231 2.49 -2.24 8.05
C TYR A 231 1.04 -1.76 7.99
N PHE A 232 0.04 -2.63 8.19
CA PHE A 232 -1.37 -2.23 8.10
C PHE A 232 -1.76 -1.23 9.20
N ILE A 233 -1.28 -1.43 10.43
CA ILE A 233 -1.49 -0.46 11.52
C ILE A 233 -0.81 0.86 11.18
N PHE A 234 0.44 0.85 10.71
CA PHE A 234 1.17 2.06 10.38
C PHE A 234 0.51 2.84 9.24
N ARG A 235 0.05 2.14 8.20
CA ARG A 235 -0.59 2.76 7.02
C ARG A 235 -1.98 3.32 7.33
N HIS A 236 -2.84 2.55 8.00
CA HIS A 236 -4.28 2.84 8.06
C HIS A 236 -4.77 3.42 9.38
N MET A 237 -3.97 3.41 10.45
CA MET A 237 -4.35 4.02 11.73
C MET A 237 -4.04 5.51 11.73
N ASN A 238 -4.90 6.30 11.09
CA ASN A 238 -4.75 7.75 10.92
C ASN A 238 -5.98 8.56 11.36
N ASP A 239 -7.03 7.90 11.85
CA ASP A 239 -8.22 8.52 12.42
C ASP A 239 -8.60 7.84 13.75
N ILE A 240 -8.78 8.63 14.81
CA ILE A 240 -9.13 8.17 16.16
C ILE A 240 -10.46 7.40 16.16
N ASP A 241 -11.44 7.83 15.36
CA ASP A 241 -12.77 7.23 15.29
C ASP A 241 -12.76 5.87 14.55
N SER A 242 -11.62 5.53 13.94
CA SER A 242 -11.45 4.32 13.15
C SER A 242 -10.57 3.26 13.84
N VAL A 243 -9.89 3.58 14.95
CA VAL A 243 -8.87 2.71 15.58
C VAL A 243 -9.36 1.26 15.74
N GLY A 244 -10.52 1.06 16.37
CA GLY A 244 -11.09 -0.27 16.59
C GLY A 244 -11.47 -1.01 15.30
N ARG A 245 -11.88 -0.28 14.25
CA ARG A 245 -12.21 -0.82 12.93
C ARG A 245 -10.95 -1.18 12.14
N VAL A 246 -9.92 -0.35 12.22
CA VAL A 246 -8.59 -0.58 11.61
C VAL A 246 -7.93 -1.83 12.22
N ILE A 247 -8.06 -2.07 13.53
CA ILE A 247 -7.61 -3.33 14.13
C ILE A 247 -8.30 -4.54 13.48
N SER A 248 -9.63 -4.47 13.31
CA SER A 248 -10.41 -5.53 12.66
C SER A 248 -9.93 -5.79 11.23
N PHE A 249 -9.71 -4.71 10.46
CA PHE A 249 -9.16 -4.76 9.11
C PHE A 249 -7.76 -5.39 9.07
N CYS A 250 -6.83 -4.90 9.89
CA CYS A 250 -5.45 -5.37 9.96
C CYS A 250 -5.38 -6.88 10.22
N VAL A 251 -6.07 -7.36 11.25
CA VAL A 251 -6.09 -8.81 11.57
C VAL A 251 -6.68 -9.62 10.42
N THR A 252 -7.75 -9.11 9.80
CA THR A 252 -8.40 -9.77 8.67
C THR A 252 -7.49 -9.83 7.43
N ALA A 253 -6.78 -8.74 7.12
CA ALA A 253 -5.85 -8.66 6.00
C ALA A 253 -4.71 -9.68 6.14
N VAL A 254 -4.10 -9.79 7.34
CA VAL A 254 -3.07 -10.80 7.62
C VAL A 254 -3.60 -12.22 7.45
N ARG A 255 -4.81 -12.50 7.92
CA ARG A 255 -5.47 -13.81 7.76
C ARG A 255 -5.78 -14.14 6.31
N ILE A 256 -6.26 -13.17 5.52
CA ILE A 256 -6.54 -13.34 4.09
C ILE A 256 -5.24 -13.69 3.35
N ILE A 257 -4.20 -12.87 3.52
CA ILE A 257 -2.91 -13.08 2.88
C ILE A 257 -2.32 -14.44 3.29
N GLY A 258 -2.31 -14.75 4.58
CA GLY A 258 -1.82 -16.03 5.09
C GLY A 258 -2.58 -17.24 4.54
N THR A 259 -3.90 -17.13 4.37
CA THR A 259 -4.75 -18.19 3.81
C THR A 259 -4.46 -18.41 2.34
N ILE A 260 -4.40 -17.34 1.54
CA ILE A 260 -4.10 -17.43 0.11
C ILE A 260 -2.69 -18.02 -0.10
N CYS A 261 -1.69 -17.58 0.68
CA CYS A 261 -0.33 -18.11 0.59
C CYS A 261 -0.19 -19.59 1.01
N LYS A 262 -1.04 -20.09 1.90
CA LYS A 262 -0.93 -21.49 2.39
C LYS A 262 -1.77 -22.47 1.57
N GLN A 263 -2.85 -22.00 0.96
CA GLN A 263 -3.82 -22.86 0.27
C GLN A 263 -3.82 -22.67 -1.25
N GLY A 264 -3.36 -21.53 -1.75
CA GLY A 264 -2.95 -21.43 -3.15
C GLY A 264 -1.75 -22.33 -3.37
N ASN A 265 -1.65 -23.02 -4.51
CA ASN A 265 -0.53 -23.89 -4.88
C ASN A 265 0.80 -23.13 -5.07
N VAL A 266 1.04 -22.11 -4.28
CA VAL A 266 2.30 -21.41 -4.14
C VAL A 266 3.21 -22.21 -3.21
N SER A 267 4.51 -22.14 -3.45
CA SER A 267 5.50 -22.93 -2.70
C SER A 267 5.65 -22.51 -1.23
N GLY A 268 4.93 -21.48 -0.80
CA GLY A 268 5.12 -20.81 0.49
C GLY A 268 6.46 -20.06 0.55
N SER A 269 7.06 -19.76 -0.60
CA SER A 269 8.30 -18.99 -0.68
C SER A 269 8.04 -17.52 -0.38
N LEU A 270 9.10 -16.78 -0.03
CA LEU A 270 9.03 -15.33 0.13
C LEU A 270 8.49 -14.63 -1.13
N CYS A 271 8.84 -15.11 -2.32
CA CYS A 271 8.34 -14.55 -3.58
C CYS A 271 6.81 -14.67 -3.69
N ASP A 272 6.25 -15.77 -3.20
CA ASP A 272 4.80 -15.98 -3.22
C ASP A 272 4.08 -15.10 -2.20
N ILE A 273 4.69 -14.88 -1.03
CA ILE A 273 4.16 -13.97 -0.01
C ILE A 273 4.14 -12.54 -0.53
N ILE A 274 5.24 -12.09 -1.16
CA ILE A 274 5.33 -10.77 -1.79
C ILE A 274 4.22 -10.61 -2.83
N GLU A 275 4.02 -11.60 -3.70
CA GLU A 275 3.01 -11.52 -4.77
C GLU A 275 1.58 -11.39 -4.21
N VAL A 276 1.23 -12.21 -3.21
CA VAL A 276 -0.11 -12.16 -2.60
C VAL A 276 -0.33 -10.86 -1.83
N ALA A 277 0.67 -10.41 -1.06
CA ALA A 277 0.58 -9.14 -0.32
C ALA A 277 0.46 -7.95 -1.27
N ARG A 278 1.20 -7.98 -2.39
CA ARG A 278 1.13 -6.97 -3.46
C ARG A 278 -0.23 -6.94 -4.13
N ALA A 279 -0.76 -8.11 -4.52
CA ALA A 279 -2.09 -8.21 -5.12
C ALA A 279 -3.17 -7.72 -4.15
N PHE A 280 -3.13 -8.15 -2.88
CA PHE A 280 -4.06 -7.64 -1.86
C PHE A 280 -3.96 -6.13 -1.71
N SER A 281 -2.75 -5.58 -1.65
CA SER A 281 -2.53 -4.14 -1.54
C SER A 281 -3.13 -3.39 -2.73
N ALA A 282 -2.83 -3.81 -3.95
CA ALA A 282 -3.31 -3.16 -5.17
C ALA A 282 -4.85 -3.20 -5.30
N GLU A 283 -5.48 -4.32 -4.94
CA GLU A 283 -6.93 -4.50 -5.09
C GLU A 283 -7.73 -3.86 -3.96
N ILE A 284 -7.15 -3.74 -2.76
CA ILE A 284 -7.88 -3.30 -1.56
C ILE A 284 -7.42 -1.92 -1.09
N GLU A 285 -6.12 -1.71 -0.87
CA GLU A 285 -5.60 -0.53 -0.17
C GLU A 285 -5.49 0.73 -1.04
N TYR A 286 -5.64 0.59 -2.36
CA TYR A 286 -5.58 1.69 -3.33
C TYR A 286 -6.96 2.05 -3.91
N SER A 287 -8.04 1.55 -3.29
CA SER A 287 -9.41 2.06 -3.49
C SER A 287 -9.96 2.50 -2.15
N ASP A 288 -10.19 3.81 -1.99
CA ASP A 288 -10.79 4.38 -0.78
C ASP A 288 -12.20 3.82 -0.57
N GLU A 289 -12.95 3.53 -1.64
CA GLU A 289 -14.25 2.87 -1.56
C GLU A 289 -14.13 1.48 -0.94
N ASN A 290 -13.15 0.68 -1.40
CA ASN A 290 -12.90 -0.65 -0.85
C ASN A 290 -12.52 -0.59 0.64
N ILE A 291 -11.62 0.32 1.03
CA ILE A 291 -11.23 0.49 2.43
C ILE A 291 -12.42 0.92 3.28
N ASN A 292 -13.20 1.90 2.84
CA ASN A 292 -14.37 2.39 3.59
C ASN A 292 -15.41 1.27 3.78
N ILE A 293 -15.71 0.49 2.73
CA ILE A 293 -16.64 -0.65 2.82
C ILE A 293 -16.16 -1.67 3.86
N LEU A 294 -14.85 -1.97 3.90
CA LEU A 294 -14.30 -2.95 4.84
C LEU A 294 -14.25 -2.44 6.28
N LEU A 295 -13.96 -1.15 6.48
CA LEU A 295 -13.93 -0.55 7.81
C LEU A 295 -15.34 -0.43 8.41
N ASP A 296 -16.39 -0.26 7.60
CA ASP A 296 -17.77 -0.13 8.07
C ASP A 296 -18.40 -1.45 8.59
N ILE A 297 -17.67 -2.57 8.58
CA ILE A 297 -18.11 -3.91 9.03
C ILE A 297 -17.64 -4.23 10.46
#